data_AF-A0A7Y5J8A1-F1
#
_entry.id   AF-A0A7Y5J8A1-F1
#
_cell.length_a   1.000
_cell.length_b   1.000
_cell.length_c   1.000
_cell.angle_alpha   90.00
_cell.angle_beta   90.00
_cell.angle_gamma   90.00
#
_symmetry.space_group_name_H-M   'P 1'
#
loop_
_entity.id
_entity.type
_entity.pdbx_description
1 polymer ?
#
loop_
_entity_poly.entity_id
_entity_poly.type
_entity_poly.pdbx_seq_one_letter_code
_entity_poly.pdbx_strand_id
1 'polypeptide(L)'
;MKRNLIICFALFLAATLQTAQAQTEKGARTIGGDLGLSYGLLDDKNFDIVLSPSALFFVANNLGIGGIARLELLLGGSTTITNLAIGAHIRYYFLETGDAYFFGSAGGALAQITTTDLPAIRGFGASAGIGVDYFLNDNVALEGNLVYSYAE
;
A
#
# COMPACT_ATOMS: atom_id res chain seq x y z
N MET A 1 -14.91 -38.24 -15.51
CA MET A 1 -13.75 -37.34 -15.28
C MET A 1 -13.57 -36.31 -16.39
N LYS A 2 -13.60 -36.66 -17.69
CA LYS A 2 -13.39 -35.71 -18.80
C LYS A 2 -14.44 -34.58 -18.91
N ARG A 3 -15.72 -34.84 -18.57
CA ARG A 3 -16.81 -33.84 -18.63
C ARG A 3 -16.68 -32.72 -17.59
N ASN A 4 -16.16 -33.02 -16.40
CA ASN A 4 -15.94 -32.02 -15.35
C ASN A 4 -14.69 -31.18 -15.64
N LEU A 5 -13.69 -31.77 -16.31
CA LEU A 5 -12.49 -31.05 -16.75
C LEU A 5 -12.79 -30.02 -17.84
N ILE A 6 -13.70 -30.34 -18.77
CA ILE A 6 -14.16 -29.42 -19.82
C ILE A 6 -14.94 -28.24 -19.22
N ILE A 7 -15.76 -28.48 -18.19
CA ILE A 7 -16.51 -27.42 -17.50
C ILE A 7 -15.55 -26.50 -16.74
N CYS A 8 -14.54 -27.05 -16.04
CA CYS A 8 -13.51 -26.23 -15.39
C CYS A 8 -12.69 -25.43 -16.40
N PHE A 9 -12.35 -26.01 -17.56
CA PHE A 9 -11.60 -25.32 -18.61
C PHE A 9 -12.44 -24.23 -19.30
N ALA A 10 -13.74 -24.47 -19.50
CA ALA A 10 -14.67 -23.48 -20.03
C ALA A 10 -14.93 -22.33 -19.04
N LEU A 11 -15.00 -22.62 -17.74
CA LEU A 11 -15.07 -21.59 -16.69
C LEU A 11 -13.78 -20.77 -16.60
N PHE A 12 -12.63 -21.41 -16.79
CA PHE A 12 -11.33 -20.72 -16.84
C PHE A 12 -11.22 -19.80 -18.07
N LEU A 13 -11.72 -20.24 -19.22
CA LEU A 13 -11.71 -19.46 -20.47
C LEU A 13 -12.76 -18.35 -20.51
N ALA A 14 -13.88 -18.50 -19.81
CA ALA A 14 -14.88 -17.44 -19.64
C ALA A 14 -14.39 -16.31 -18.71
N ALA A 15 -13.47 -16.62 -17.79
CA ALA A 15 -12.84 -15.62 -16.91
C ALA A 15 -11.82 -14.73 -17.64
N THR A 16 -11.27 -15.15 -18.79
CA THR A 16 -10.27 -14.38 -19.56
C THR A 16 -10.87 -13.41 -20.58
N LEU A 17 -12.20 -13.26 -20.63
CA LEU A 17 -12.91 -12.40 -21.60
C LEU A 17 -13.45 -11.10 -20.99
N GLN A 18 -13.03 -10.73 -19.77
CA GLN A 18 -13.37 -9.43 -19.22
C GLN A 18 -12.50 -8.37 -19.91
N THR A 19 -13.15 -7.46 -20.62
CA THR A 19 -12.52 -6.33 -21.30
C THR A 19 -11.84 -5.42 -20.27
N ALA A 20 -10.59 -5.06 -20.56
CA ALA A 20 -9.73 -4.18 -19.78
C ALA A 20 -10.47 -2.97 -19.16
N GLN A 21 -10.69 -3.02 -17.85
CA GLN A 21 -11.02 -1.87 -17.02
C GLN A 21 -10.15 -1.97 -15.76
N ALA A 22 -9.32 -0.96 -15.53
CA ALA A 22 -8.51 -0.86 -14.32
C ALA A 22 -9.41 -0.93 -13.06
N GLN A 23 -8.88 -1.41 -11.94
CA GLN A 23 -9.63 -1.61 -10.69
C GLN A 23 -10.01 -0.31 -9.95
N THR A 24 -10.23 0.79 -10.66
CA THR A 24 -10.56 2.11 -10.10
C THR A 24 -12.07 2.40 -10.14
N GLU A 25 -12.88 1.50 -10.66
CA GLU A 25 -14.34 1.65 -10.71
C GLU A 25 -14.99 1.60 -9.31
N LYS A 26 -16.13 2.27 -9.17
CA LYS A 26 -16.95 2.19 -7.96
C LYS A 26 -17.27 0.73 -7.61
N GLY A 27 -17.00 0.35 -6.37
CA GLY A 27 -17.21 -0.99 -5.82
C GLY A 27 -15.98 -1.89 -5.93
N ALA A 28 -14.95 -1.48 -6.68
CA ALA A 28 -13.69 -2.19 -6.74
C ALA A 28 -12.97 -2.19 -5.39
N ARG A 29 -12.05 -3.14 -5.24
CA ARG A 29 -11.22 -3.33 -4.05
C ARG A 29 -9.79 -3.57 -4.48
N THR A 30 -8.87 -2.91 -3.80
CA THR A 30 -7.44 -3.10 -4.02
C THR A 30 -6.77 -3.44 -2.69
N ILE A 31 -5.82 -4.34 -2.74
CA ILE A 31 -4.92 -4.65 -1.63
C ILE A 31 -3.53 -4.45 -2.19
N GLY A 32 -2.73 -3.64 -1.51
CA GLY A 32 -1.38 -3.30 -1.92
C GLY A 32 -0.50 -3.04 -0.71
N GLY A 33 0.67 -2.47 -0.96
CA GLY A 33 1.55 -2.00 0.09
C GLY A 33 2.98 -1.84 -0.35
N ASP A 34 3.72 -1.10 0.45
CA ASP A 34 5.11 -0.76 0.19
C ASP A 34 6.06 -1.60 1.06
N LEU A 35 7.20 -1.99 0.49
CA LEU A 35 8.34 -2.53 1.20
C LEU A 35 9.53 -1.59 1.02
N GLY A 36 9.98 -0.98 2.11
CA GLY A 36 11.17 -0.14 2.15
C GLY A 36 12.33 -0.84 2.84
N LEU A 37 13.52 -0.79 2.23
CA LEU A 37 14.77 -1.24 2.83
C LEU A 37 15.78 -0.10 2.73
N SER A 38 16.28 0.37 3.88
CA SER A 38 17.26 1.45 3.94
C SER A 38 18.44 1.05 4.82
N TYR A 39 19.66 1.43 4.42
CA TYR A 39 20.88 1.16 5.18
C TYR A 39 21.66 2.46 5.39
N GLY A 40 21.87 2.81 6.67
CA GLY A 40 22.68 3.94 7.08
C GLY A 40 24.18 3.64 6.93
N LEU A 41 24.87 4.46 6.15
CA LEU A 41 26.30 4.30 5.86
C LEU A 41 27.24 5.02 6.86
N LEU A 42 26.70 5.82 7.79
CA LEU A 42 27.48 6.66 8.71
C LEU A 42 27.23 6.30 10.19
N ASP A 43 28.33 6.29 10.96
CA ASP A 43 28.58 6.09 12.41
C ASP A 43 27.75 5.05 13.19
N ASP A 44 26.45 4.95 12.98
CA ASP A 44 25.59 3.89 13.50
C ASP A 44 25.00 3.13 12.32
N LYS A 45 25.58 1.96 12.02
CA LYS A 45 25.14 1.05 10.95
C LYS A 45 23.71 0.60 11.23
N ASN A 46 22.76 1.42 10.79
CA ASN A 46 21.35 1.20 11.02
C ASN A 46 20.73 0.58 9.79
N PHE A 47 19.96 -0.48 9.99
CA PHE A 47 19.16 -1.09 8.93
C PHE A 47 17.69 -0.84 9.25
N ASP A 48 16.99 -0.21 8.31
CA ASP A 48 15.59 0.15 8.42
C ASP A 48 14.76 -0.69 7.44
N ILE A 49 13.74 -1.34 7.97
CA ILE A 49 12.80 -2.17 7.24
C ILE A 49 11.41 -1.59 7.48
N VAL A 50 10.74 -1.21 6.41
CA VAL A 50 9.40 -0.65 6.42
C VAL A 50 8.47 -1.55 5.63
N LEU A 51 7.35 -1.96 6.22
CA LEU A 51 6.27 -2.68 5.55
C LEU A 51 4.97 -1.92 5.77
N SER A 52 4.33 -1.48 4.68
CA SER A 52 3.12 -0.64 4.75
C SER A 52 1.96 -1.23 3.93
N PRO A 53 1.28 -2.29 4.39
CA PRO A 53 0.13 -2.84 3.68
C PRO A 53 -1.06 -1.88 3.73
N SER A 54 -1.80 -1.85 2.63
CA SER A 54 -2.95 -0.99 2.46
C SER A 54 -4.09 -1.76 1.80
N ALA A 55 -5.32 -1.37 2.13
CA ALA A 55 -6.51 -1.90 1.49
C ALA A 55 -7.48 -0.76 1.20
N LEU A 56 -7.96 -0.70 -0.04
CA LEU A 56 -8.86 0.33 -0.54
C LEU A 56 -10.17 -0.26 -1.03
N PHE A 57 -11.26 0.46 -0.78
CA PHE A 57 -12.57 0.23 -1.37
C PHE A 57 -13.01 1.50 -2.13
N PHE A 58 -13.37 1.34 -3.40
CA PHE A 58 -13.73 2.45 -4.27
C PHE A 58 -15.20 2.84 -4.05
N VAL A 59 -15.43 3.97 -3.38
CA VAL A 59 -16.78 4.47 -3.09
C VAL A 59 -17.38 5.23 -4.27
N ALA A 60 -16.52 5.73 -5.16
CA ALA A 60 -16.87 6.28 -6.46
C ALA A 60 -15.76 5.92 -7.46
N ASN A 61 -16.03 6.12 -8.75
CA ASN A 61 -15.00 5.96 -9.76
C ASN A 61 -13.80 6.82 -9.38
N ASN A 62 -12.64 6.20 -9.40
CA ASN A 62 -11.34 6.79 -9.14
C ASN A 62 -11.13 7.24 -7.69
N LEU A 63 -12.10 7.06 -6.79
CA LEU A 63 -12.00 7.46 -5.37
C LEU A 63 -12.05 6.23 -4.45
N GLY A 64 -10.88 5.83 -3.97
CA GLY A 64 -10.68 4.81 -2.96
C GLY A 64 -10.61 5.40 -1.56
N ILE A 65 -11.26 4.73 -0.61
CA ILE A 65 -11.06 4.96 0.82
C ILE A 65 -10.72 3.63 1.50
N GLY A 66 -9.91 3.67 2.54
CA GLY A 66 -9.60 2.44 3.24
C GLY A 66 -8.58 2.58 4.35
N GLY A 67 -7.94 1.46 4.67
CA GLY A 67 -7.04 1.32 5.79
C GLY A 67 -5.58 1.23 5.35
N ILE A 68 -4.69 1.70 6.19
CA ILE A 68 -3.25 1.49 6.07
C ILE A 68 -2.72 1.00 7.42
N ALA A 69 -1.82 0.02 7.38
CA ALA A 69 -0.98 -0.31 8.52
C ALA A 69 0.47 -0.09 8.13
N ARG A 70 1.30 0.26 9.10
CA ARG A 70 2.74 0.43 8.93
C ARG A 70 3.45 -0.30 10.05
N LEU A 71 4.42 -1.12 9.66
CA LEU A 71 5.42 -1.69 10.55
C LEU A 71 6.78 -1.18 10.10
N GLU A 72 7.53 -0.61 11.02
CA GLU A 72 8.88 -0.13 10.78
C GLU A 72 9.81 -0.66 11.88
N LEU A 73 10.93 -1.23 11.45
CA LEU A 73 11.95 -1.83 12.31
C LEU A 73 13.29 -1.17 12.00
N LEU A 74 13.76 -0.33 12.93
CA LEU A 74 15.08 0.25 12.87
C LEU A 74 16.02 -0.56 13.77
N LEU A 75 16.97 -1.24 13.14
CA LEU A 75 17.97 -2.08 13.79
C LEU A 75 19.30 -1.32 13.85
N GLY A 76 19.77 -0.97 15.04
CA GLY A 76 21.01 -0.21 15.21
C GLY A 76 21.79 -0.59 16.45
N GLY A 77 23.00 -1.14 16.29
CA GLY A 77 23.85 -1.53 17.42
C GLY A 77 23.14 -2.48 18.40
N SER A 78 22.94 -2.04 19.64
CA SER A 78 22.18 -2.75 20.69
C SER A 78 20.72 -2.33 20.81
N THR A 79 20.28 -1.34 20.04
CA THR A 79 18.94 -0.74 20.15
C THR A 79 18.08 -1.20 18.98
N THR A 80 16.86 -1.64 19.27
CA THR A 80 15.82 -1.85 18.26
C THR A 80 14.69 -0.88 18.51
N ILE A 81 14.30 -0.13 17.47
CA ILE A 81 13.08 0.69 17.47
C ILE A 81 12.04 -0.02 16.62
N THR A 82 10.86 -0.24 17.19
CA THR A 82 9.69 -0.78 16.49
C THR A 82 8.61 0.29 16.47
N ASN A 83 8.19 0.68 15.28
CA ASN A 83 7.06 1.57 15.07
C ASN A 83 5.92 0.78 14.42
N LEU A 84 4.77 0.75 15.10
CA LEU A 84 3.54 0.17 14.59
C LEU A 84 2.50 1.27 14.46
N ALA A 85 1.98 1.48 13.26
CA ALA A 85 0.89 2.43 13.02
C ALA A 85 -0.28 1.79 12.29
N ILE A 86 -1.49 2.23 12.62
CA ILE A 86 -2.71 1.86 11.92
C ILE A 86 -3.57 3.09 11.70
N GLY A 87 -4.13 3.20 10.51
CA GLY A 87 -4.80 4.41 10.08
C GLY A 87 -5.78 4.21 8.95
N ALA A 88 -6.40 5.33 8.58
CA ALA A 88 -7.21 5.43 7.39
C ALA A 88 -6.44 6.23 6.33
N HIS A 89 -6.68 5.90 5.06
CA HIS A 89 -6.18 6.69 3.95
C HIS A 89 -7.22 6.75 2.83
N ILE A 90 -7.11 7.79 2.02
CA ILE A 90 -7.91 8.02 0.81
C ILE A 90 -6.96 8.14 -0.38
N ARG A 91 -7.44 7.72 -1.55
CA ARG A 91 -6.72 7.80 -2.82
C ARG A 91 -7.67 8.26 -3.92
N TYR A 92 -7.24 9.22 -4.73
CA TYR A 92 -7.98 9.71 -5.88
C TYR A 92 -7.13 9.67 -7.14
N TYR A 93 -7.57 8.92 -8.17
CA TYR A 93 -6.94 8.87 -9.48
C TYR A 93 -7.45 10.02 -10.35
N PHE A 94 -6.56 10.94 -10.71
CA PHE A 94 -6.93 12.18 -11.40
C PHE A 94 -6.49 12.23 -12.86
N LEU A 95 -5.58 11.34 -13.29
CA LEU A 95 -5.08 11.28 -14.65
C LEU A 95 -4.73 9.85 -15.03
N GLU A 96 -5.18 9.44 -16.22
CA GLU A 96 -4.95 8.12 -16.80
C GLU A 96 -4.28 8.31 -18.16
N THR A 97 -3.17 7.61 -18.41
CA THR A 97 -2.42 7.70 -19.68
C THR A 97 -1.89 6.31 -20.05
N GLY A 98 -2.65 5.60 -20.88
CA GLY A 98 -2.38 4.19 -21.19
C GLY A 98 -2.53 3.35 -19.92
N ASP A 99 -1.48 2.60 -19.57
CA ASP A 99 -1.45 1.75 -18.37
C ASP A 99 -0.98 2.49 -17.11
N ALA A 100 -0.64 3.79 -17.22
CA ALA A 100 -0.19 4.62 -16.10
C ALA A 100 -1.32 5.47 -15.51
N TYR A 101 -1.58 5.28 -14.21
CA TYR A 101 -2.67 5.90 -13.48
C TYR A 101 -2.12 6.74 -12.34
N PHE A 102 -2.19 8.07 -12.49
CA PHE A 102 -1.68 9.01 -11.49
C PHE A 102 -2.72 9.27 -10.41
N PHE A 103 -2.27 9.29 -9.16
CA PHE A 103 -3.12 9.48 -8.01
C PHE A 103 -2.57 10.47 -6.99
N GLY A 104 -3.48 11.08 -6.24
CA GLY A 104 -3.20 11.81 -5.01
C GLY A 104 -3.71 11.00 -3.82
N SER A 105 -3.00 11.06 -2.70
CA SER A 105 -3.36 10.35 -1.47
C SER A 105 -3.26 11.25 -0.24
N ALA A 106 -4.07 10.93 0.77
CA ALA A 106 -3.97 11.52 2.08
C ALA A 106 -4.37 10.49 3.14
N GLY A 107 -3.85 10.60 4.35
CA GLY A 107 -4.15 9.66 5.42
C GLY A 107 -3.86 10.19 6.80
N GLY A 108 -4.30 9.42 7.79
CA GLY A 108 -4.01 9.64 9.19
C GLY A 108 -3.92 8.33 9.95
N ALA A 109 -2.94 8.20 10.84
CA ALA A 109 -2.66 6.97 11.56
C ALA A 109 -2.31 7.25 13.03
N LEU A 110 -2.73 6.35 13.91
CA LEU A 110 -2.23 6.28 15.27
C LEU A 110 -1.00 5.38 15.29
N ALA A 111 0.08 5.85 15.89
CA ALA A 111 1.35 5.16 15.95
C ALA A 111 1.76 4.83 17.39
N GLN A 112 2.45 3.72 17.57
CA GLN A 112 3.13 3.36 18.79
C GLN A 112 4.58 3.03 18.48
N ILE A 113 5.50 3.77 19.09
CA ILE A 113 6.94 3.57 18.98
C ILE A 113 7.42 2.91 20.27
N THR A 114 8.09 1.78 20.14
CA THR A 114 8.70 1.04 21.25
C THR A 114 10.19 0.94 21.00
N THR A 115 10.97 1.15 22.05
CA THR A 115 12.43 0.98 22.04
C THR A 115 12.81 -0.04 23.10
N THR A 116 13.92 -0.74 22.92
CA THR A 116 14.43 -1.70 23.90
C THR A 116 14.61 -1.10 25.30
N ASP A 117 14.99 0.18 25.38
CA ASP A 117 15.43 0.82 26.63
C ASP A 117 14.47 1.92 27.15
N LEU A 118 13.40 2.25 26.43
CA LEU A 118 12.49 3.36 26.77
C LEU A 118 11.01 2.94 26.76
N PRO A 119 10.16 3.59 27.58
CA PRO A 119 8.72 3.39 27.52
C PRO A 119 8.14 3.66 26.13
N ALA A 120 7.08 2.94 25.78
CA ALA A 120 6.40 3.15 24.51
C ALA A 120 5.78 4.56 24.43
N ILE A 121 6.00 5.22 23.30
CA ILE A 121 5.42 6.53 22.98
C ILE A 121 4.28 6.31 21.98
N ARG A 122 3.21 7.08 22.13
CA ARG A 122 2.04 7.04 21.25
C ARG A 122 1.84 8.40 20.62
N GLY A 123 1.50 8.41 19.34
CA GLY A 123 1.34 9.63 18.57
C GLY A 123 0.30 9.50 17.47
N PHE A 124 0.02 10.63 16.84
CA PHE A 124 -0.83 10.71 15.66
C PHE A 124 -0.01 11.25 14.50
N GLY A 125 -0.14 10.60 13.34
CA GLY A 125 0.47 11.03 12.10
C GLY A 125 -0.57 11.37 11.06
N ALA A 126 -0.27 12.37 10.24
CA ALA A 126 -0.99 12.71 9.02
C ALA A 126 -0.05 12.61 7.82
N SER A 127 -0.56 12.17 6.68
CA SER A 127 0.23 12.05 5.46
C SER A 127 -0.52 12.58 4.24
N ALA A 128 0.24 13.05 3.27
CA ALA A 128 -0.25 13.44 1.95
C ALA A 128 0.80 13.07 0.91
N GLY A 129 0.35 12.64 -0.27
CA GLY A 129 1.26 12.17 -1.30
C GLY A 129 0.67 12.19 -2.70
N ILE A 130 1.54 11.93 -3.66
CA ILE A 130 1.21 11.71 -5.06
C ILE A 130 1.90 10.44 -5.53
N GLY A 131 1.36 9.78 -6.53
CA GLY A 131 1.98 8.59 -7.09
C GLY A 131 1.42 8.20 -8.44
N VAL A 132 1.93 7.09 -8.94
CA VAL A 132 1.53 6.48 -10.20
C VAL A 132 1.47 4.96 -10.01
N ASP A 133 0.36 4.39 -10.46
CA ASP A 133 0.21 2.95 -10.61
C ASP A 133 0.40 2.60 -12.08
N TYR A 134 1.40 1.78 -12.38
CA TYR A 134 1.60 1.22 -13.71
C TYR A 134 1.01 -0.19 -13.75
N PHE A 135 -0.15 -0.35 -14.41
CA PHE A 135 -0.84 -1.63 -14.50
C PHE A 135 -0.08 -2.58 -15.43
N LEU A 136 0.40 -3.70 -14.88
CA LEU A 136 1.01 -4.78 -15.65
C LEU A 136 -0.06 -5.65 -16.32
N ASN A 137 -1.25 -5.68 -15.72
CA ASN A 137 -2.47 -6.32 -16.20
C ASN A 137 -3.68 -5.76 -15.40
N ASP A 138 -4.88 -6.29 -15.66
CA ASP A 138 -6.14 -5.85 -15.04
C ASP A 138 -6.22 -6.03 -13.50
N ASN A 139 -5.25 -6.70 -12.88
CA ASN A 139 -5.27 -7.05 -11.46
C ASN A 139 -4.02 -6.66 -10.67
N VAL A 140 -2.93 -6.33 -11.37
CA VAL A 140 -1.62 -6.08 -10.75
C VAL A 140 -1.05 -4.79 -11.30
N ALA A 141 -0.74 -3.85 -10.42
CA ALA A 141 -0.01 -2.64 -10.73
C ALA A 141 1.30 -2.59 -9.94
N LEU A 142 2.31 -1.97 -10.55
CA LEU A 142 3.50 -1.53 -9.85
C LEU A 142 3.27 -0.08 -9.42
N GLU A 143 3.31 0.16 -8.11
CA GLU A 143 3.14 1.50 -7.54
C GLU A 143 4.49 2.20 -7.38
N GLY A 144 4.55 3.46 -7.80
CA GLY A 144 5.59 4.39 -7.41
C GLY A 144 4.96 5.63 -6.77
N ASN A 145 5.35 5.97 -5.55
CA ASN A 145 4.76 7.08 -4.81
C ASN A 145 5.80 7.99 -4.14
N LEU A 146 5.37 9.21 -3.83
CA LEU A 146 6.07 10.17 -3.01
C LEU A 146 5.11 10.65 -1.93
N VAL A 147 5.44 10.36 -0.67
CA VAL A 147 4.58 10.67 0.47
C VAL A 147 5.34 11.56 1.46
N TYR A 148 4.70 12.65 1.85
CA TYR A 148 5.09 13.44 3.01
C TYR A 148 4.28 12.98 4.22
N SER A 149 4.96 12.76 5.35
CA SER A 149 4.33 12.38 6.60
C SER A 149 4.74 13.36 7.71
N TYR A 150 3.74 13.81 8.45
CA TYR A 150 3.87 14.58 9.68
C TYR A 150 3.44 13.70 10.85
N ALA A 151 4.14 13.77 11.98
CA ALA A 151 3.78 13.04 13.19
C ALA A 151 3.98 13.93 14.43
N GLU A 152 3.04 13.81 15.37
CA GLU A 152 3.04 14.44 16.70
C GLU A 152 2.96 13.37 17.80
#